data_AF-A0A3D5R5W5-F1
#
_entry.id   AF-A0A3D5R5W5-F1
#
_cell.length_a   1.000
_cell.length_b   1.000
_cell.length_c   1.000
_cell.angle_alpha   90.00
_cell.angle_beta   90.00
_cell.angle_gamma   90.00
#
_symmetry.space_group_name_H-M   'P 1'
#
loop_
_entity.id
_entity.type
_entity.pdbx_description
1 polymer ?
#
loop_
_entity_poly.entity_id
_entity_poly.type
_entity_poly.pdbx_seq_one_letter_code
_entity_poly.pdbx_strand_id
1 'polypeptide(L)'
;MENKPWFTSARAAVAYDGVILDAIHQFKYGRNITTGAALARLLSDFDFEDLEWGIFDAIVPVPLHIKRLRERGFNQSLILAR
;
A
#
# COMPACT_ATOMS: atom_id res chain seq x y z
N MET A 1 -20.89 -19.63 -6.06
CA MET A 1 -19.63 -20.14 -5.50
C MET A 1 -18.70 -18.96 -5.40
N GLU A 2 -18.38 -18.56 -4.18
CA GLU A 2 -17.47 -17.45 -3.92
C GLU A 2 -16.05 -17.93 -4.22
N ASN A 3 -15.42 -17.34 -5.23
CA ASN A 3 -14.06 -17.71 -5.63
C ASN A 3 -13.11 -17.30 -4.51
N LYS A 4 -12.46 -18.29 -3.89
CA LYS A 4 -11.45 -18.04 -2.85
C LYS A 4 -10.33 -17.15 -3.42
N PRO A 5 -9.95 -16.06 -2.73
CA PRO A 5 -8.86 -15.21 -3.20
C PRO A 5 -7.52 -15.96 -3.16
N TRP A 6 -6.57 -15.52 -3.99
CA TRP A 6 -5.21 -16.06 -4.07
C TRP A 6 -4.28 -15.59 -2.93
N PHE A 7 -4.84 -15.21 -1.78
CA PHE A 7 -4.11 -14.77 -0.60
C PHE A 7 -4.68 -15.41 0.67
N THR A 8 -3.86 -15.53 1.72
CA THR A 8 -4.27 -16.10 3.01
C THR A 8 -5.04 -15.11 3.87
N SER A 9 -4.58 -13.87 3.94
CA SER A 9 -5.20 -12.78 4.71
C SER A 9 -4.98 -11.42 4.05
N ALA A 10 -5.79 -10.45 4.43
CA ALA A 10 -5.65 -9.04 4.07
C ALA A 10 -6.00 -8.18 5.29
N ARG A 11 -5.26 -7.09 5.52
CA ARG A 11 -5.52 -6.12 6.58
C ARG A 11 -5.57 -4.69 6.03
N ALA A 12 -6.25 -3.82 6.75
CA ALA A 12 -6.29 -2.38 6.49
C ALA A 12 -6.01 -1.63 7.78
N ALA A 13 -5.05 -0.71 7.76
CA ALA A 13 -4.75 0.15 8.91
C ALA A 13 -5.84 1.21 9.14
N VAL A 14 -6.55 1.60 8.08
CA VAL A 14 -7.50 2.72 8.09
C VAL A 14 -8.67 2.47 7.14
N ALA A 15 -9.79 3.13 7.41
CA ALA A 15 -10.93 3.20 6.50
C ALA A 15 -10.57 3.98 5.22
N TYR A 16 -11.13 3.57 4.09
CA TYR A 16 -10.93 4.25 2.80
C TYR A 16 -11.93 5.40 2.64
N ASP A 17 -11.78 6.44 3.45
CA ASP A 17 -12.66 7.61 3.45
C ASP A 17 -11.91 8.90 3.82
N GLY A 18 -12.61 10.04 3.71
CA GLY A 18 -12.14 11.36 4.15
C GLY A 18 -10.71 11.69 3.75
N VAL A 19 -9.90 12.08 4.74
CA VAL A 19 -8.50 12.50 4.55
C VAL A 19 -7.63 11.36 3.99
N ILE A 20 -7.94 10.10 4.34
CA ILE A 20 -7.21 8.95 3.83
C ILE A 20 -7.46 8.75 2.34
N LEU A 21 -8.72 8.86 1.91
CA LEU A 21 -9.10 8.81 0.49
C LEU A 21 -8.35 9.88 -0.32
N ASP A 22 -8.35 11.12 0.16
CA ASP A 22 -7.68 12.24 -0.49
C ASP A 22 -6.16 12.04 -0.57
N ALA A 23 -5.54 11.59 0.53
CA ALA A 23 -4.12 11.26 0.55
C ALA A 23 -3.76 10.16 -0.45
N ILE A 24 -4.57 9.09 -0.52
CA ILE A 24 -4.36 8.00 -1.48
C ILE A 24 -4.52 8.49 -2.92
N HIS A 25 -5.47 9.40 -3.20
CA HIS A 25 -5.64 9.99 -4.52
C HIS A 25 -4.46 10.90 -4.91
N GLN A 26 -4.00 11.77 -4.01
CA GLN A 26 -2.83 12.62 -4.23
C GLN A 26 -1.58 11.80 -4.48
N PHE A 27 -1.42 10.70 -3.74
CA PHE A 27 -0.34 9.76 -3.97
C PHE A 27 -0.48 9.10 -5.34
N LYS A 28 -1.59 8.41 -5.64
CA LYS A 28 -1.78 7.62 -6.87
C LYS A 28 -1.81 8.45 -8.16
N TYR A 29 -2.36 9.66 -8.13
CA TYR A 29 -2.66 10.44 -9.34
C TYR A 29 -2.00 11.81 -9.35
N GLY A 30 -1.76 12.41 -8.17
CA GLY A 30 -1.07 13.70 -8.04
C GLY A 30 0.46 13.62 -8.11
N ARG A 31 1.03 12.40 -8.19
CA ARG A 31 2.48 12.13 -8.11
C ARG A 31 3.14 12.66 -6.83
N ASN A 32 2.36 12.75 -5.75
CA ASN A 32 2.84 13.24 -4.47
C ASN A 32 3.54 12.10 -3.69
N ILE A 33 4.84 11.92 -3.95
CA ILE A 33 5.66 10.89 -3.29
C ILE A 33 5.78 11.18 -1.78
N THR A 34 5.77 12.44 -1.36
CA THR A 34 5.79 12.84 0.05
C THR A 34 4.56 12.33 0.79
N THR A 35 3.37 12.43 0.19
CA THR A 35 2.15 11.79 0.72
C THR A 35 2.30 10.27 0.77
N GLY A 36 2.92 9.66 -0.24
CA GLY A 36 3.27 8.24 -0.23
C GLY A 36 4.14 7.84 0.96
N ALA A 37 5.16 8.62 1.30
CA ALA A 37 6.03 8.36 2.45
C ALA A 37 5.28 8.52 3.79
N ALA A 38 4.38 9.49 3.90
CA ALA A 38 3.53 9.64 5.08
C ALA A 38 2.57 8.44 5.24
N LEU A 39 1.99 7.94 4.14
CA LEU A 39 1.17 6.73 4.15
C LEU A 39 1.99 5.48 4.49
N ALA A 40 3.22 5.36 3.98
CA ALA A 40 4.13 4.26 4.31
C ALA A 40 4.42 4.23 5.82
N ARG A 41 4.71 5.40 6.41
CA ARG A 41 4.91 5.53 7.85
C ARG A 41 3.65 5.19 8.66
N LEU A 42 2.48 5.63 8.21
CA LEU A 42 1.22 5.25 8.84
C LEU A 42 1.05 3.73 8.86
N LEU A 43 1.43 3.03 7.78
CA LEU A 43 1.35 1.58 7.72
C LEU A 43 2.40 0.89 8.61
N SER A 44 3.62 1.42 8.70
CA SER A 44 4.68 0.84 9.54
C SER A 44 4.43 1.04 11.03
N ASP A 45 3.81 2.15 11.39
CA ASP A 45 3.54 2.52 12.78
C ASP A 45 2.21 1.92 13.29
N PHE A 46 1.39 1.34 12.40
CA PHE A 46 0.12 0.72 12.78
C PHE A 46 0.34 -0.66 13.38
N ASP A 47 -0.21 -0.86 14.59
CA ASP A 47 -0.16 -2.15 15.27
C ASP A 47 -1.27 -3.07 14.77
N PHE A 48 -0.89 -4.13 14.05
CA PHE A 48 -1.81 -5.16 13.59
C PHE A 48 -1.79 -6.30 14.60
N GLU A 49 -2.76 -6.32 15.53
CA GLU A 49 -2.82 -7.28 16.64
C GLU A 49 -2.73 -8.76 16.20
N ASP A 50 -3.19 -9.08 14.98
CA ASP A 50 -3.22 -10.43 14.41
C ASP A 50 -2.01 -10.74 13.51
N LEU A 51 -1.02 -9.85 13.42
CA LEU A 51 0.13 -9.95 12.53
C LEU A 51 1.45 -10.00 13.30
N GLU A 52 2.01 -11.21 13.39
CA GLU A 52 3.36 -11.40 13.89
C GLU A 52 4.38 -11.08 12.79
N TRP A 53 4.94 -9.88 12.77
CA TRP A 53 5.89 -9.48 11.72
C TRP A 53 7.16 -10.34 11.67
N GLY A 54 7.58 -10.92 12.80
CA GLY A 54 8.81 -11.69 12.92
C GLY A 54 8.86 -13.01 12.14
N ILE A 55 7.71 -13.52 11.66
CA ILE A 55 7.66 -14.76 10.86
C ILE A 55 7.92 -14.52 9.36
N PHE A 56 8.02 -13.26 8.93
CA PHE A 56 8.22 -12.89 7.53
C PHE A 56 9.65 -12.45 7.27
N ASP A 57 10.30 -13.07 6.28
CA ASP A 57 11.68 -12.71 5.90
C ASP A 57 11.75 -11.45 5.03
N ALA A 58 10.67 -11.11 4.32
CA ALA A 58 10.67 -10.02 3.35
C ALA A 58 9.28 -9.44 3.08
N ILE A 59 9.27 -8.17 2.66
CA ILE A 59 8.12 -7.49 2.06
C ILE A 59 8.37 -7.36 0.56
N VAL A 60 7.48 -7.92 -0.26
CA VAL A 60 7.62 -7.91 -1.73
C VAL A 60 6.59 -6.97 -2.35
N PRO A 61 6.98 -5.81 -2.90
CA PRO A 61 6.04 -4.90 -3.53
C PRO A 61 5.52 -5.46 -4.86
N VAL A 62 4.21 -5.46 -5.04
CA VAL A 62 3.57 -5.93 -6.29
C VAL A 62 3.99 -5.01 -7.45
N PRO A 63 4.53 -5.54 -8.56
CA PRO A 63 4.99 -4.71 -9.66
C PRO A 63 3.84 -3.97 -10.34
N LEU A 64 4.10 -2.72 -10.75
CA LEU A 64 3.17 -1.97 -11.58
C LEU A 64 3.46 -2.25 -13.06
N HIS A 65 2.41 -2.52 -13.84
CA HIS A 65 2.55 -2.72 -15.29
C HIS A 65 3.26 -1.54 -15.96
N ILE A 66 4.15 -1.82 -16.92
CA ILE A 66 5.06 -0.83 -17.52
C ILE A 66 4.35 0.43 -18.04
N LYS A 67 3.18 0.28 -18.66
CA LYS A 67 2.37 1.40 -19.14
C LYS A 67 1.94 2.33 -17.99
N ARG A 68 1.41 1.76 -16.90
CA ARG A 68 1.00 2.52 -15.70
C ARG A 68 2.20 3.12 -14.98
N LEU A 69 3.34 2.43 -14.97
CA LEU A 69 4.58 2.97 -14.40
C LEU A 69 5.04 4.22 -15.16
N ARG A 70 4.96 4.23 -16.49
CA ARG A 70 5.28 5.41 -17.32
C ARG A 70 4.27 6.54 -17.12
N GLU A 71 2.98 6.23 -17.06
CA GLU A 71 1.91 7.22 -16.83
C GLU A 71 2.03 7.87 -15.44
N ARG A 72 2.31 7.06 -14.41
CA ARG A 72 2.33 7.50 -13.01
C ARG A 72 3.70 8.01 -12.54
N GLY A 73 4.78 7.55 -13.15
CA GLY A 73 6.17 7.93 -12.84
C GLY A 73 6.84 7.11 -11.73
N PHE A 74 6.10 6.29 -10.98
CA PHE A 74 6.63 5.46 -9.90
C PHE A 74 5.71 4.26 -9.61
N ASN A 75 6.22 3.28 -8.86
CA ASN A 75 5.43 2.17 -8.35
C ASN A 75 5.00 2.46 -6.90
N GLN A 76 3.70 2.70 -6.67
CA GLN A 76 3.17 2.95 -5.32
C GLN A 76 3.50 1.86 -4.29
N SER A 77 3.41 0.58 -4.65
CA SER A 77 3.68 -0.50 -3.70
C SER A 77 5.15 -0.48 -3.26
N LEU A 78 6.06 -0.12 -4.16
CA LEU A 78 7.48 0.03 -3.86
C LEU A 78 7.74 1.20 -2.92
N ILE A 79 6.99 2.30 -3.02
CA ILE A 79 7.12 3.41 -2.09
C ILE A 79 6.57 3.05 -0.71
N LEU A 80 5.46 2.29 -0.65
CA LEU A 80 4.87 1.85 0.63
C LEU A 80 5.69 0.76 1.34
N ALA A 81 6.43 -0.04 0.60
CA ALA A 81 7.26 -1.13 1.13
C ALA A 81 8.68 -0.68 1.56
N ARG A 82 8.94 0.63 1.56
CA ARG A 82 10.21 1.24 1.98
C ARG A 82 10.02 1.95 3.31
#